data_AF-M1VNS6-F1
#
_entry.id   AF-M1VNS6-F1
#
_cell.length_a   1.000
_cell.length_b   1.000
_cell.length_c   1.000
_cell.angle_alpha   90.00
_cell.angle_beta   90.00
_cell.angle_gamma   90.00
#
_symmetry.space_group_name_H-M   'P 1'
#
loop_
_entity.id
_entity.type
_entity.pdbx_description
1 polymer ?
#
loop_
_entity_poly.entity_id
_entity_poly.type
_entity_poly.pdbx_seq_one_letter_code
_entity_poly.pdbx_strand_id
1 'polypeptide(L)'
;MLLPHLIDKLNEIDKFQVLNENIVKKFYTTKDIEQNAQYLENIYLRKSFLYKDNDRSINDANKALKFFNDVDDEIEQYYTLGSLLGLLLVSSNYERANQAKQEIETLSDKHNLPLYWKSKNNFVVLDFLSGMEGDFDYWKSRFESILTEYELNDVSKHLMYTNLCAISLYYSKTKGYRSYKTILEELMDVEDLADLEDTSIDDFYRYYFGWFEFCLLLLESKHRQAKNKYNQLKDFSPIIFNSNKKLLIEKHRRYKKIFESNIKTGKEFSEFLSQSKFASREWNYFRRGLMLTDIQYTSAL
;
A
#
# COMPACT_ATOMS: atom_id res chain seq x y z
N MET A 1 -20.13 10.45 -9.83
CA MET A 1 -18.70 10.47 -9.45
C MET A 1 -18.60 10.73 -7.96
N LEU A 2 -18.07 9.77 -7.18
CA LEU A 2 -17.90 9.94 -5.72
C LEU A 2 -16.73 10.90 -5.46
N LEU A 3 -16.84 11.76 -4.45
CA LEU A 3 -15.79 12.71 -4.03
C LEU A 3 -14.39 12.06 -3.92
N PRO A 4 -14.22 10.90 -3.23
CA PRO A 4 -12.95 10.18 -3.15
C PRO A 4 -12.27 9.88 -4.50
N HIS A 5 -13.03 9.76 -5.60
CA HIS A 5 -12.48 9.51 -6.94
C HIS A 5 -11.58 10.65 -7.42
N LEU A 6 -11.83 11.88 -6.96
CA LEU A 6 -11.00 13.04 -7.30
C LEU A 6 -9.57 12.87 -6.77
N ILE A 7 -9.39 12.21 -5.62
CA ILE A 7 -8.07 11.89 -5.09
C ILE A 7 -7.54 10.60 -5.72
N ASP A 8 -8.34 9.53 -5.67
CA ASP A 8 -7.93 8.15 -6.04
C ASP A 8 -7.56 7.99 -7.52
N LYS A 9 -8.19 8.76 -8.43
CA LYS A 9 -7.97 8.64 -9.89
C LYS A 9 -7.44 9.88 -10.56
N LEU A 10 -7.73 11.07 -10.01
CA LEU A 10 -7.43 12.35 -10.67
C LEU A 10 -6.36 13.17 -9.94
N ASN A 11 -5.94 12.75 -8.74
CA ASN A 11 -4.99 13.48 -7.90
C ASN A 11 -5.37 14.97 -7.65
N GLU A 12 -6.67 15.31 -7.69
CA GLU A 12 -7.21 16.67 -7.55
C GLU A 12 -7.56 16.99 -6.09
N ILE A 13 -6.57 17.06 -5.20
CA ILE A 13 -6.75 17.25 -3.76
C ILE A 13 -7.49 18.56 -3.42
N ASP A 14 -7.13 19.67 -4.07
CA ASP A 14 -7.74 20.98 -3.80
C ASP A 14 -9.23 21.00 -4.14
N LYS A 15 -9.60 20.40 -5.27
CA LYS A 15 -10.98 20.28 -5.71
C LYS A 15 -11.79 19.36 -4.79
N PHE A 16 -11.17 18.28 -4.30
CA PHE A 16 -11.78 17.43 -3.28
C PHE A 16 -12.08 18.23 -2.01
N GLN A 17 -11.14 19.01 -1.50
CA GLN A 17 -11.33 19.80 -0.26
C GLN A 17 -12.52 20.76 -0.38
N VAL A 18 -12.56 21.54 -1.47
CA VAL A 18 -13.65 22.50 -1.72
C VAL A 18 -15.00 21.79 -1.82
N LEU A 19 -15.09 20.69 -2.55
CA LEU A 19 -16.35 19.98 -2.75
C LEU A 19 -16.80 19.23 -1.49
N ASN A 20 -15.87 18.63 -0.74
CA ASN A 20 -16.17 17.91 0.50
C ASN A 20 -16.79 18.83 1.55
N GLU A 21 -16.24 20.03 1.75
CA GLU A 21 -16.81 21.02 2.66
C GLU A 21 -18.21 21.47 2.24
N ASN A 22 -18.41 21.69 0.94
CA ASN A 22 -19.70 22.14 0.39
C ASN A 22 -20.79 21.06 0.49
N ILE A 23 -20.39 19.79 0.35
CA ILE A 23 -21.29 18.65 0.38
C ILE A 23 -21.67 18.29 1.82
N VAL A 24 -20.72 18.22 2.75
CA VAL A 24 -20.98 17.99 4.19
C VAL A 24 -21.89 19.09 4.75
N LYS A 25 -21.70 20.36 4.35
CA LYS A 25 -22.57 21.47 4.78
C LYS A 25 -24.02 21.37 4.26
N LYS A 26 -24.25 20.69 3.13
CA LYS A 26 -25.59 20.59 2.48
C LYS A 26 -26.39 19.35 2.89
N PHE A 27 -25.79 18.34 3.51
CA PHE A 27 -26.47 17.08 3.81
C PHE A 27 -27.49 17.14 4.96
N TYR A 28 -27.48 18.17 5.80
CA TYR A 28 -28.27 18.23 7.04
C TYR A 28 -29.70 18.79 6.92
N THR A 29 -30.34 18.80 5.74
CA THR A 29 -31.58 19.59 5.55
C THR A 29 -32.93 18.86 5.51
N THR A 30 -33.05 17.52 5.38
CA THR A 30 -34.36 16.80 5.48
C THR A 30 -34.24 15.30 5.81
N LYS A 31 -35.25 14.68 6.47
CA LYS A 31 -35.26 13.29 6.99
C LYS A 31 -35.04 12.14 5.97
N ASP A 32 -35.65 12.15 4.78
CA ASP A 32 -35.38 11.09 3.76
C ASP A 32 -34.03 11.29 3.06
N ILE A 33 -33.54 12.53 3.04
CA ILE A 33 -32.16 12.84 2.65
C ILE A 33 -31.20 12.34 3.73
N GLU A 34 -31.62 12.25 4.99
CA GLU A 34 -30.79 11.87 6.13
C GLU A 34 -30.26 10.43 6.02
N GLN A 35 -31.08 9.45 5.61
CA GLN A 35 -30.62 8.05 5.50
C GLN A 35 -29.68 7.84 4.30
N ASN A 36 -29.99 8.42 3.13
CA ASN A 36 -29.10 8.38 1.96
C ASN A 36 -27.81 9.18 2.20
N ALA A 37 -27.90 10.29 2.95
CA ALA A 37 -26.75 11.07 3.37
C ALA A 37 -25.87 10.30 4.35
N GLN A 38 -26.45 9.63 5.35
CA GLN A 38 -25.72 8.77 6.29
C GLN A 38 -25.04 7.60 5.57
N TYR A 39 -25.73 6.98 4.61
CA TYR A 39 -25.13 5.90 3.82
C TYR A 39 -23.90 6.39 3.04
N LEU A 40 -24.03 7.52 2.33
CA LEU A 40 -22.93 8.12 1.58
C LEU A 40 -21.81 8.64 2.49
N GLU A 41 -22.15 9.19 3.66
CA GLU A 41 -21.18 9.59 4.69
C GLU A 41 -20.32 8.39 5.11
N ASN A 42 -20.93 7.23 5.37
CA ASN A 42 -20.20 6.03 5.77
C ASN A 42 -19.33 5.46 4.62
N ILE A 43 -19.76 5.60 3.36
CA ILE A 43 -18.89 5.33 2.19
C ILE A 43 -17.66 6.25 2.19
N TYR A 44 -17.82 7.53 2.55
CA TYR A 44 -16.68 8.45 2.64
C TYR A 44 -15.79 8.14 3.85
N LEU A 45 -16.38 7.77 4.99
CA LEU A 45 -15.63 7.37 6.18
C LEU A 45 -14.74 6.14 5.91
N ARG A 46 -15.23 5.11 5.21
CA ARG A 46 -14.37 3.95 4.84
C ARG A 46 -13.23 4.32 3.88
N LYS A 47 -13.39 5.38 3.08
CA LYS A 47 -12.37 5.90 2.15
C LYS A 47 -11.54 7.06 2.73
N SER A 48 -11.64 7.31 4.04
CA SER A 48 -10.97 8.45 4.69
C SER A 48 -9.44 8.40 4.64
N PHE A 49 -8.86 7.22 4.41
CA PHE A 49 -7.41 7.02 4.22
C PHE A 49 -6.82 7.86 3.09
N LEU A 50 -7.64 8.30 2.13
CA LEU A 50 -7.21 9.17 1.03
C LEU A 50 -6.89 10.60 1.50
N TYR A 51 -7.40 11.03 2.66
CA TYR A 51 -7.30 12.42 3.11
C TYR A 51 -7.14 12.61 4.63
N LYS A 52 -7.08 11.53 5.42
CA LYS A 52 -6.78 11.56 6.86
C LYS A 52 -5.56 10.69 7.16
N ASP A 53 -4.93 10.90 8.32
CA ASP A 53 -3.92 9.97 8.82
C ASP A 53 -4.54 8.61 9.16
N ASN A 54 -3.67 7.62 9.29
CA ASN A 54 -4.02 6.22 9.42
C ASN A 54 -4.85 5.93 10.69
N ASP A 55 -4.53 6.52 11.85
CA ASP A 55 -5.28 6.31 13.09
C ASP A 55 -6.72 6.85 12.99
N ARG A 56 -6.89 8.08 12.46
CA ARG A 56 -8.23 8.64 12.22
C ARG A 56 -8.99 7.81 11.18
N SER A 57 -8.31 7.31 10.16
CA SER A 57 -8.92 6.49 9.12
C SER A 57 -9.37 5.13 9.64
N ILE A 58 -8.62 4.50 10.55
CA ILE A 58 -9.04 3.28 11.26
C ILE A 58 -10.32 3.54 12.04
N ASN A 59 -10.39 4.65 12.77
CA ASN A 59 -11.59 5.00 13.53
C ASN A 59 -12.81 5.18 12.62
N ASP A 60 -12.64 5.90 11.51
CA ASP A 60 -13.70 6.15 10.54
C ASP A 60 -14.15 4.86 9.83
N ALA A 61 -13.22 3.98 9.43
CA ALA A 61 -13.55 2.67 8.88
C ALA A 61 -14.34 1.80 9.87
N ASN A 62 -14.04 1.86 11.16
CA ASN A 62 -14.80 1.13 12.18
C ASN A 62 -16.22 1.70 12.39
N LYS A 63 -16.39 3.02 12.31
CA LYS A 63 -17.72 3.64 12.34
C LYS A 63 -18.55 3.22 11.13
N ALA A 64 -17.95 3.26 9.95
CA ALA A 64 -18.57 2.81 8.72
C ALA A 64 -18.98 1.33 8.80
N LEU A 65 -18.06 0.46 9.27
CA LEU A 65 -18.33 -0.96 9.42
C LEU A 65 -19.49 -1.22 10.38
N LYS A 66 -19.53 -0.51 11.52
CA LYS A 66 -20.66 -0.61 12.45
C LYS A 66 -21.98 -0.22 11.77
N PHE A 67 -22.00 0.90 11.05
CA PHE A 67 -23.20 1.34 10.34
C PHE A 67 -23.67 0.29 9.31
N PHE A 68 -22.76 -0.24 8.48
CA PHE A 68 -23.11 -1.25 7.47
C PHE A 68 -23.52 -2.59 8.09
N ASN A 69 -23.04 -2.93 9.29
CA ASN A 69 -23.57 -4.04 10.08
C ASN A 69 -24.99 -3.75 10.57
N ASP A 70 -25.25 -2.54 11.09
CA ASP A 70 -26.56 -2.16 11.64
C ASP A 70 -27.67 -2.11 10.55
N VAL A 71 -27.31 -1.89 9.28
CA VAL A 71 -28.25 -1.89 8.13
C VAL A 71 -28.18 -3.16 7.28
N ASP A 72 -27.43 -4.19 7.73
CA ASP A 72 -27.25 -5.47 7.04
C ASP A 72 -26.77 -5.36 5.57
N ASP A 73 -25.89 -4.41 5.25
CA ASP A 73 -25.31 -4.26 3.91
C ASP A 73 -23.99 -5.04 3.79
N GLU A 74 -24.07 -6.29 3.35
CA GLU A 74 -22.90 -7.19 3.34
C GLU A 74 -21.83 -6.78 2.32
N ILE A 75 -22.22 -6.08 1.25
CA ILE A 75 -21.30 -5.61 0.21
C ILE A 75 -20.46 -4.46 0.77
N GLU A 76 -21.09 -3.49 1.42
CA GLU A 76 -20.35 -2.38 2.02
C GLU A 76 -19.57 -2.82 3.27
N GLN A 77 -20.06 -3.80 4.04
CA GLN A 77 -19.25 -4.46 5.09
C GLN A 77 -17.98 -5.06 4.50
N TYR A 78 -18.10 -5.88 3.44
CA TYR A 78 -17.00 -6.53 2.76
C TYR A 78 -15.96 -5.53 2.26
N TYR A 79 -16.39 -4.45 1.61
CA TYR A 79 -15.46 -3.43 1.14
C TYR A 79 -14.83 -2.62 2.28
N THR A 80 -15.58 -2.34 3.34
CA THR A 80 -15.06 -1.63 4.51
C THR A 80 -14.00 -2.45 5.23
N LEU A 81 -14.21 -3.77 5.37
CA LEU A 81 -13.23 -4.69 5.93
C LEU A 81 -11.96 -4.74 5.09
N GLY A 82 -12.06 -4.72 3.75
CA GLY A 82 -10.91 -4.64 2.86
C GLY A 82 -10.07 -3.37 3.10
N SER A 83 -10.71 -2.20 3.25
CA SER A 83 -10.02 -0.96 3.61
C SER A 83 -9.41 -1.01 5.02
N LEU A 84 -10.15 -1.55 5.99
CA LEU A 84 -9.70 -1.69 7.38
C LEU A 84 -8.49 -2.63 7.49
N LEU A 85 -8.49 -3.76 6.80
CA LEU A 85 -7.36 -4.70 6.72
C LEU A 85 -6.07 -3.97 6.30
N GLY A 86 -6.19 -3.16 5.25
CA GLY A 86 -5.11 -2.33 4.77
C GLY A 86 -4.60 -1.30 5.79
N LEU A 87 -5.53 -0.58 6.42
CA LEU A 87 -5.23 0.33 7.53
C LEU A 87 -4.45 -0.35 8.68
N LEU A 88 -4.89 -1.56 9.04
CA LEU A 88 -4.29 -2.33 10.12
C LEU A 88 -2.89 -2.86 9.76
N LEU A 89 -2.68 -3.28 8.52
CA LEU A 89 -1.37 -3.71 8.01
C LEU A 89 -0.31 -2.61 8.11
N VAL A 90 -0.60 -1.38 7.67
CA VAL A 90 0.35 -0.26 7.79
C VAL A 90 0.64 0.04 9.26
N SER A 91 -0.38 0.01 10.13
CA SER A 91 -0.20 0.20 11.58
C SER A 91 0.49 -0.98 12.29
N SER A 92 0.81 -2.06 11.57
CA SER A 92 1.37 -3.30 12.11
C SER A 92 0.50 -3.97 13.19
N ASN A 93 -0.82 -3.76 13.13
CA ASN A 93 -1.77 -4.46 13.98
C ASN A 93 -2.21 -5.75 13.30
N TYR A 94 -1.28 -6.71 13.21
CA TYR A 94 -1.48 -7.96 12.45
C TYR A 94 -2.54 -8.88 13.06
N GLU A 95 -2.75 -8.82 14.38
CA GLU A 95 -3.81 -9.56 15.05
C GLU A 95 -5.19 -9.14 14.53
N ARG A 96 -5.46 -7.82 14.56
CA ARG A 96 -6.73 -7.28 14.09
C ARG A 96 -6.87 -7.36 12.56
N ALA A 97 -5.75 -7.27 11.83
CA ALA A 97 -5.74 -7.52 10.39
C ALA A 97 -6.17 -8.97 10.07
N ASN A 98 -5.71 -9.95 10.87
CA ASN A 98 -6.14 -11.35 10.72
C ASN A 98 -7.62 -11.54 11.03
N GLN A 99 -8.17 -10.82 12.02
CA GLN A 99 -9.63 -10.81 12.28
C GLN A 99 -10.40 -10.29 11.06
N ALA A 100 -9.98 -9.15 10.49
CA ALA A 100 -10.61 -8.61 9.29
C ALA A 100 -10.50 -9.58 8.09
N LYS A 101 -9.37 -10.27 7.91
CA LYS A 101 -9.20 -11.33 6.90
C LYS A 101 -10.23 -12.44 7.07
N GLN A 102 -10.40 -12.96 8.29
CA GLN A 102 -11.37 -14.02 8.60
C GLN A 102 -12.82 -13.56 8.36
N GLU A 103 -13.16 -12.32 8.71
CA GLU A 103 -14.49 -11.75 8.45
C GLU A 103 -14.76 -11.61 6.94
N ILE A 104 -13.77 -11.17 6.15
CA ILE A 104 -13.87 -11.09 4.69
C ILE A 104 -14.11 -12.47 4.08
N GLU A 105 -13.35 -13.49 4.50
CA GLU A 105 -13.51 -14.86 4.02
C GLU A 105 -14.89 -15.41 4.40
N THR A 106 -15.34 -15.17 5.63
CA THR A 106 -16.67 -15.61 6.10
C THR A 106 -17.81 -14.95 5.31
N LEU A 107 -17.75 -13.64 5.05
CA LEU A 107 -18.75 -12.93 4.24
C LEU A 107 -18.74 -13.42 2.79
N SER A 108 -17.55 -13.63 2.24
CA SER A 108 -17.37 -14.15 0.89
C SER A 108 -18.01 -15.54 0.73
N ASP A 109 -17.73 -16.46 1.64
CA ASP A 109 -18.29 -17.81 1.63
C ASP A 109 -19.81 -17.81 1.85
N LYS A 110 -20.30 -17.03 2.83
CA LYS A 110 -21.72 -17.00 3.21
C LYS A 110 -22.60 -16.37 2.12
N HIS A 111 -22.12 -15.32 1.46
CA HIS A 111 -22.89 -14.54 0.49
C HIS A 111 -22.43 -14.77 -0.97
N ASN A 112 -21.52 -15.72 -1.20
CA ASN A 112 -20.91 -16.00 -2.50
C ASN A 112 -20.34 -14.73 -3.17
N LEU A 113 -19.75 -13.84 -2.37
CA LEU A 113 -19.10 -12.62 -2.88
C LEU A 113 -17.72 -13.00 -3.44
N PRO A 114 -17.31 -12.46 -4.60
CA PRO A 114 -15.98 -12.74 -5.13
C PRO A 114 -14.90 -12.17 -4.21
N LEU A 115 -13.86 -12.96 -3.95
CA LEU A 115 -12.67 -12.45 -3.29
C LEU A 115 -11.96 -11.49 -4.25
N TYR A 116 -11.89 -10.22 -3.88
CA TYR A 116 -11.29 -9.22 -4.73
C TYR A 116 -9.77 -9.37 -4.67
N TRP A 117 -9.09 -9.22 -5.81
CA TRP A 117 -7.65 -9.43 -5.91
C TRP A 117 -6.87 -8.60 -4.87
N LYS A 118 -7.36 -7.40 -4.50
CA LYS A 118 -6.75 -6.55 -3.45
C LYS A 118 -6.80 -7.21 -2.08
N SER A 119 -7.94 -7.80 -1.72
CA SER A 119 -8.08 -8.55 -0.48
C SER A 119 -7.09 -9.72 -0.47
N LYS A 120 -7.00 -10.46 -1.58
CA LYS A 120 -6.02 -11.55 -1.72
C LYS A 120 -4.57 -11.07 -1.62
N ASN A 121 -4.21 -9.96 -2.27
CA ASN A 121 -2.89 -9.34 -2.12
C ASN A 121 -2.61 -9.00 -0.66
N ASN A 122 -3.55 -8.34 0.02
CA ASN A 122 -3.39 -7.99 1.44
C ASN A 122 -3.33 -9.21 2.35
N PHE A 123 -3.97 -10.33 2.00
CA PHE A 123 -3.80 -11.59 2.74
C PHE A 123 -2.38 -12.12 2.61
N VAL A 124 -1.81 -12.13 1.38
CA VAL A 124 -0.41 -12.55 1.16
C VAL A 124 0.55 -11.63 1.90
N VAL A 125 0.33 -10.31 1.83
CA VAL A 125 1.15 -9.32 2.54
C VAL A 125 1.03 -9.49 4.06
N LEU A 126 -0.16 -9.75 4.60
CA LEU A 126 -0.37 -10.03 6.02
C LEU A 126 0.40 -11.26 6.47
N ASP A 127 0.27 -12.36 5.74
CA ASP A 127 0.95 -13.61 6.06
C ASP A 127 2.47 -13.39 6.06
N PHE A 128 3.00 -12.67 5.06
CA PHE A 128 4.43 -12.33 4.99
C PHE A 128 4.90 -11.44 6.15
N LEU A 129 4.16 -10.35 6.43
CA LEU A 129 4.55 -9.36 7.44
C LEU A 129 4.37 -9.83 8.88
N SER A 130 3.43 -10.75 9.12
CA SER A 130 3.19 -11.38 10.42
C SER A 130 4.22 -12.45 10.78
N GLY A 131 5.10 -12.81 9.85
CA GLY A 131 6.20 -13.74 10.08
C GLY A 131 5.84 -15.21 9.82
N MET A 132 4.81 -15.47 9.00
CA MET A 132 4.57 -16.82 8.49
C MET A 132 5.83 -17.32 7.76
N GLU A 133 6.21 -18.57 7.99
CA GLU A 133 7.35 -19.18 7.30
C GLU A 133 7.01 -19.40 5.82
N GLY A 134 7.98 -19.07 4.96
CA GLY A 134 7.90 -19.30 3.52
C GLY A 134 9.21 -18.95 2.86
N ASP A 135 9.60 -19.73 1.86
CA ASP A 135 10.75 -19.43 1.01
C ASP A 135 10.36 -18.53 -0.18
N PHE A 136 11.33 -18.22 -1.04
CA PHE A 136 11.09 -17.39 -2.20
C PHE A 136 10.00 -17.98 -3.12
N ASP A 137 10.06 -19.27 -3.41
CA ASP A 137 9.16 -19.91 -4.38
C ASP A 137 7.72 -19.96 -3.84
N TYR A 138 7.56 -20.17 -2.54
CA TYR A 138 6.28 -20.02 -1.85
C TYR A 138 5.69 -18.63 -2.07
N TRP A 139 6.37 -17.56 -1.63
CA TRP A 139 5.82 -16.21 -1.73
C TRP A 139 5.60 -15.76 -3.18
N LYS A 140 6.53 -16.12 -4.06
CA LYS A 140 6.43 -15.88 -5.50
C LYS A 140 5.15 -16.49 -6.05
N SER A 141 4.89 -17.77 -5.77
CA SER A 141 3.69 -18.47 -6.26
C SER A 141 2.39 -17.81 -5.80
N ARG A 142 2.36 -17.23 -4.59
CA ARG A 142 1.16 -16.56 -4.04
C ARG A 142 0.84 -15.24 -4.75
N PHE A 143 1.84 -14.49 -5.20
CA PHE A 143 1.60 -13.29 -6.02
C PHE A 143 1.35 -13.65 -7.48
N GLU A 144 2.05 -14.65 -8.03
CA GLU A 144 1.81 -15.14 -9.39
C GLU A 144 0.40 -15.73 -9.53
N SER A 145 -0.14 -16.40 -8.51
CA SER A 145 -1.51 -16.92 -8.55
C SER A 145 -2.55 -15.81 -8.69
N ILE A 146 -2.33 -14.64 -8.07
CA ILE A 146 -3.23 -13.49 -8.22
C ILE A 146 -3.21 -12.98 -9.67
N LEU A 147 -2.05 -12.97 -10.33
CA LEU A 147 -1.94 -12.58 -11.75
C LEU A 147 -2.68 -13.54 -12.68
N THR A 148 -2.74 -14.83 -12.33
CA THR A 148 -3.36 -15.87 -13.18
C THR A 148 -4.83 -16.14 -12.88
N GLU A 149 -5.26 -15.99 -11.63
CA GLU A 149 -6.62 -16.34 -11.19
C GLU A 149 -7.63 -15.20 -11.33
N TYR A 150 -7.17 -13.96 -11.52
CA TYR A 150 -8.02 -12.77 -11.56
C TYR A 150 -7.84 -11.97 -12.84
N GLU A 151 -8.93 -11.41 -13.36
CA GLU A 151 -8.89 -10.41 -14.42
C GLU A 151 -8.43 -9.07 -13.83
N LEU A 152 -7.15 -8.76 -14.03
CA LEU A 152 -6.53 -7.54 -13.51
C LEU A 152 -6.45 -6.46 -14.60
N ASN A 153 -6.79 -5.23 -14.22
CA ASN A 153 -6.41 -4.05 -15.02
C ASN A 153 -4.90 -3.79 -14.88
N ASP A 154 -4.39 -2.86 -15.69
CA ASP A 154 -2.94 -2.62 -15.75
C ASP A 154 -2.36 -2.12 -14.42
N VAL A 155 -3.06 -1.19 -13.74
CA VAL A 155 -2.65 -0.72 -12.40
C VAL A 155 -2.53 -1.88 -11.41
N SER A 156 -3.48 -2.81 -11.42
CA SER A 156 -3.46 -4.00 -10.57
C SER A 156 -2.27 -4.90 -10.89
N LYS A 157 -1.97 -5.14 -12.17
CA LYS A 157 -0.78 -5.89 -12.59
C LYS A 157 0.51 -5.21 -12.13
N HIS A 158 0.59 -3.89 -12.27
CA HIS A 158 1.76 -3.12 -11.87
C HIS A 158 2.08 -3.29 -10.38
N LEU A 159 1.05 -3.30 -9.53
CA LEU A 159 1.20 -3.55 -8.09
C LEU A 159 1.71 -4.97 -7.80
N MET A 160 1.19 -5.98 -8.48
CA MET A 160 1.65 -7.37 -8.32
C MET A 160 3.12 -7.52 -8.73
N TYR A 161 3.52 -6.95 -9.88
CA TYR A 161 4.91 -6.98 -10.32
C TYR A 161 5.85 -6.18 -9.40
N THR A 162 5.36 -5.08 -8.81
CA THR A 162 6.10 -4.34 -7.77
C THR A 162 6.35 -5.22 -6.54
N ASN A 163 5.34 -5.98 -6.09
CA ASN A 163 5.49 -6.93 -4.98
C ASN A 163 6.43 -8.09 -5.32
N LEU A 164 6.35 -8.64 -6.54
CA LEU A 164 7.25 -9.67 -7.05
C LEU A 164 8.71 -9.18 -7.09
N CYS A 165 8.95 -7.92 -7.48
CA CYS A 165 10.27 -7.29 -7.41
C CYS A 165 10.77 -7.20 -5.97
N ALA A 166 9.91 -6.74 -5.05
CA ALA A 166 10.26 -6.57 -3.64
C ALA A 166 10.66 -7.90 -2.98
N ILE A 167 9.86 -8.96 -3.15
CA ILE A 167 10.18 -10.28 -2.59
C ILE A 167 11.40 -10.90 -3.25
N SER A 168 11.62 -10.67 -4.56
CA SER A 168 12.80 -11.16 -5.26
C SER A 168 14.06 -10.60 -4.64
N LEU A 169 14.09 -9.27 -4.39
CA LEU A 169 15.21 -8.66 -3.71
C LEU A 169 15.33 -9.12 -2.25
N TYR A 170 14.22 -9.25 -1.53
CA TYR A 170 14.24 -9.69 -0.12
C TYR A 170 14.95 -11.05 0.04
N TYR A 171 14.73 -11.98 -0.88
CA TYR A 171 15.43 -13.28 -0.95
C TYR A 171 16.72 -13.27 -1.79
N SER A 172 17.27 -12.09 -2.10
CA SER A 172 18.50 -11.89 -2.88
C SER A 172 18.47 -12.53 -4.28
N LYS A 173 17.29 -12.72 -4.87
CA LYS A 173 17.08 -13.23 -6.24
C LYS A 173 17.16 -12.09 -7.25
N THR A 174 18.37 -11.54 -7.44
CA THR A 174 18.60 -10.38 -8.32
C THR A 174 18.17 -10.61 -9.77
N LYS A 175 18.33 -11.84 -10.29
CA LYS A 175 17.82 -12.21 -11.62
C LYS A 175 16.30 -12.11 -11.70
N GLY A 176 15.58 -12.64 -10.70
CA GLY A 176 14.13 -12.56 -10.62
C GLY A 176 13.64 -11.11 -10.54
N TYR A 177 14.30 -10.29 -9.72
CA TYR A 177 14.04 -8.85 -9.67
C TYR A 177 14.16 -8.19 -11.05
N ARG A 178 15.26 -8.42 -11.77
CA ARG A 178 15.48 -7.84 -13.10
C ARG A 178 14.41 -8.28 -14.09
N SER A 179 14.06 -9.57 -14.11
CA SER A 179 13.02 -10.08 -15.00
C SER A 179 11.66 -9.43 -14.74
N TYR A 180 11.23 -9.32 -13.48
CA TYR A 180 9.96 -8.66 -13.17
C TYR A 180 9.97 -7.15 -13.40
N LYS A 181 11.11 -6.48 -13.14
CA LYS A 181 11.28 -5.06 -13.44
C LYS A 181 11.11 -4.80 -14.94
N THR A 182 11.77 -5.59 -15.78
CA THR A 182 11.65 -5.47 -17.25
C THR A 182 10.22 -5.69 -17.74
N ILE A 183 9.51 -6.70 -17.21
CA ILE A 183 8.09 -6.90 -17.55
C ILE A 183 7.26 -5.66 -17.18
N LEU A 184 7.52 -5.06 -16.01
CA LEU A 184 6.78 -3.88 -15.58
C LEU A 184 7.13 -2.63 -16.39
N GLU A 185 8.39 -2.45 -16.77
CA GLU A 185 8.86 -1.38 -17.67
C GLU A 185 8.17 -1.47 -19.04
N GLU A 186 8.05 -2.68 -19.60
CA GLU A 186 7.33 -2.93 -20.85
C GLU A 186 5.83 -2.64 -20.73
N LEU A 187 5.19 -3.05 -19.61
CA LEU A 187 3.77 -2.79 -19.37
C LEU A 187 3.46 -1.30 -19.20
N MET A 188 4.39 -0.55 -18.65
CA MET A 188 4.25 0.88 -18.40
C MET A 188 4.76 1.77 -19.54
N ASP A 189 5.41 1.19 -20.55
CA ASP A 189 6.08 1.90 -21.65
C ASP A 189 7.13 2.92 -21.15
N VAL A 190 8.01 2.47 -20.26
CA VAL A 190 9.05 3.32 -19.62
C VAL A 190 10.42 2.67 -19.69
N GLU A 191 11.48 3.48 -19.73
CA GLU A 191 12.86 2.97 -19.84
C GLU A 191 13.44 2.50 -18.49
N ASP A 192 13.25 3.27 -17.42
CA ASP A 192 13.74 2.93 -16.08
C ASP A 192 12.75 3.38 -15.00
N LEU A 193 12.04 2.43 -14.39
CA LEU A 193 11.13 2.71 -13.26
C LEU A 193 11.82 3.37 -12.06
N ALA A 194 13.14 3.23 -11.94
CA ALA A 194 13.89 3.82 -10.86
C ALA A 194 14.37 5.25 -11.17
N ASP A 195 14.15 5.78 -12.38
CA ASP A 195 14.52 7.17 -12.68
C ASP A 195 13.63 8.11 -11.87
N LEU A 196 14.22 8.84 -10.91
CA LEU A 196 13.46 9.75 -10.05
C LEU A 196 13.09 11.05 -10.78
N GLU A 197 13.79 11.40 -11.87
CA GLU A 197 13.57 12.62 -12.63
C GLU A 197 12.51 12.45 -13.73
N ASP A 198 12.18 11.21 -14.12
CA ASP A 198 11.16 10.94 -15.13
C ASP A 198 9.76 11.21 -14.55
N THR A 199 9.23 12.41 -14.81
CA THR A 199 7.91 12.82 -14.34
C THR A 199 6.75 12.14 -15.05
N SER A 200 7.00 11.35 -16.12
CA SER A 200 5.96 10.54 -16.76
C SER A 200 5.59 9.31 -15.92
N ILE A 201 6.50 8.86 -15.06
CA ILE A 201 6.28 7.74 -14.14
C ILE A 201 5.63 8.24 -12.86
N ASP A 202 4.61 7.54 -12.38
CA ASP A 202 4.01 7.84 -11.08
C ASP A 202 5.09 7.87 -9.97
N ASP A 203 5.05 8.89 -9.11
CA ASP A 203 6.05 9.08 -8.05
C ASP A 203 6.08 7.91 -7.05
N PHE A 204 4.96 7.19 -6.94
CA PHE A 204 4.82 5.95 -6.20
C PHE A 204 5.82 4.89 -6.68
N TYR A 205 5.83 4.56 -7.97
CA TYR A 205 6.71 3.54 -8.52
C TYR A 205 8.17 3.98 -8.46
N ARG A 206 8.47 5.25 -8.81
CA ARG A 206 9.81 5.82 -8.71
C ARG A 206 10.39 5.69 -7.30
N TYR A 207 9.58 5.93 -6.27
CA TYR A 207 10.04 5.78 -4.89
C TYR A 207 10.37 4.33 -4.56
N TYR A 208 9.49 3.38 -4.88
CA TYR A 208 9.71 1.96 -4.61
C TYR A 208 10.94 1.44 -5.36
N PHE A 209 11.01 1.66 -6.67
CA PHE A 209 12.12 1.21 -7.51
C PHE A 209 13.42 1.96 -7.19
N GLY A 210 13.36 3.19 -6.72
CA GLY A 210 14.51 3.90 -6.18
C GLY A 210 15.15 3.16 -4.99
N TRP A 211 14.34 2.69 -4.05
CA TRP A 211 14.79 1.87 -2.92
C TRP A 211 15.23 0.46 -3.36
N PHE A 212 14.57 -0.13 -4.35
CA PHE A 212 14.90 -1.46 -4.89
C PHE A 212 16.26 -1.45 -5.58
N GLU A 213 16.53 -0.46 -6.43
CA GLU A 213 17.84 -0.26 -7.05
C GLU A 213 18.91 0.04 -6.01
N PHE A 214 18.59 0.80 -4.95
CA PHE A 214 19.54 1.00 -3.85
C PHE A 214 19.93 -0.35 -3.20
N CYS A 215 18.97 -1.24 -2.94
CA CYS A 215 19.25 -2.59 -2.44
C CYS A 215 20.10 -3.39 -3.42
N LEU A 216 19.69 -3.45 -4.70
CA LEU A 216 20.40 -4.19 -5.75
C LEU A 216 21.87 -3.76 -5.86
N LEU A 217 22.13 -2.46 -5.88
CA LEU A 217 23.48 -1.91 -5.98
C LEU A 217 24.35 -2.28 -4.78
N LEU A 218 23.77 -2.36 -3.57
CA LEU A 218 24.49 -2.85 -2.39
C LEU A 218 24.81 -4.35 -2.50
N LEU A 219 23.84 -5.18 -2.93
CA LEU A 219 24.04 -6.61 -3.13
C LEU A 219 25.11 -6.91 -4.21
N GLU A 220 25.22 -6.05 -5.22
CA GLU A 220 26.23 -6.15 -6.28
C GLU A 220 27.56 -5.47 -5.92
N SER A 221 27.74 -5.02 -4.67
CA SER A 221 28.95 -4.32 -4.20
C SER A 221 29.30 -3.05 -5.00
N LYS A 222 28.30 -2.42 -5.65
CA LYS A 222 28.43 -1.18 -6.42
C LYS A 222 28.28 0.05 -5.52
N HIS A 223 29.12 0.15 -4.47
CA HIS A 223 28.96 1.12 -3.39
C HIS A 223 28.84 2.59 -3.84
N ARG A 224 29.62 3.03 -4.84
CA ARG A 224 29.53 4.40 -5.35
C ARG A 224 28.16 4.69 -5.97
N GLN A 225 27.65 3.75 -6.76
CA GLN A 225 26.33 3.88 -7.39
C GLN A 225 25.23 3.81 -6.34
N ALA A 226 25.34 2.91 -5.36
CA ALA A 226 24.41 2.82 -4.24
C ALA A 226 24.34 4.13 -3.45
N LYS A 227 25.48 4.78 -3.19
CA LYS A 227 25.55 6.09 -2.52
C LYS A 227 24.87 7.19 -3.34
N ASN A 228 25.07 7.19 -4.66
CA ASN A 228 24.39 8.13 -5.55
C ASN A 228 22.87 7.93 -5.50
N LYS A 229 22.40 6.68 -5.61
CA LYS A 229 20.97 6.34 -5.56
C LYS A 229 20.33 6.74 -4.22
N TYR A 230 21.01 6.45 -3.11
CA TYR A 230 20.59 6.91 -1.78
C TYR A 230 20.48 8.44 -1.69
N ASN A 231 21.41 9.19 -2.28
CA ASN A 231 21.35 10.65 -2.28
C ASN A 231 20.20 11.18 -3.14
N GLN A 232 19.89 10.53 -4.26
CA GLN A 232 18.73 10.88 -5.10
C GLN A 232 17.40 10.70 -4.36
N LEU A 233 17.30 9.66 -3.50
CA LEU A 233 16.13 9.44 -2.64
C LEU A 233 15.96 10.49 -1.52
N LYS A 234 16.90 11.42 -1.35
CA LYS A 234 16.79 12.47 -0.34
C LYS A 234 15.65 13.41 -0.71
N ASP A 235 14.77 13.67 0.24
CA ASP A 235 13.60 14.56 0.08
C ASP A 235 12.58 14.11 -0.98
N PHE A 236 12.80 12.97 -1.65
CA PHE A 236 11.87 12.34 -2.59
C PHE A 236 10.79 11.57 -1.81
N SER A 237 9.53 12.01 -1.92
CA SER A 237 8.38 11.43 -1.22
C SER A 237 7.18 11.44 -2.15
N PRO A 238 6.54 10.28 -2.40
CA PRO A 238 5.29 10.21 -3.15
C PRO A 238 4.21 11.10 -2.54
N ILE A 239 3.39 11.73 -3.39
CA ILE A 239 2.25 12.56 -2.97
C ILE A 239 1.29 11.73 -2.09
N ILE A 240 1.08 10.47 -2.45
CA ILE A 240 0.19 9.56 -1.72
C ILE A 240 0.64 9.30 -0.27
N PHE A 241 1.92 9.53 0.04
CA PHE A 241 2.48 9.43 1.39
C PHE A 241 2.65 10.78 2.08
N ASN A 242 2.02 11.85 1.61
CA ASN A 242 2.23 13.18 2.18
C ASN A 242 1.88 13.26 3.69
N SER A 243 0.82 12.57 4.13
CA SER A 243 0.47 12.44 5.56
C SER A 243 1.54 11.72 6.39
N ASN A 244 2.34 10.88 5.75
CA ASN A 244 3.41 10.06 6.32
C ASN A 244 4.82 10.58 5.98
N LYS A 245 4.96 11.74 5.33
CA LYS A 245 6.24 12.28 4.80
C LYS A 245 7.35 12.32 5.86
N LYS A 246 7.00 12.63 7.11
CA LYS A 246 7.95 12.67 8.23
C LYS A 246 8.59 11.31 8.50
N LEU A 247 7.86 10.21 8.29
CA LEU A 247 8.39 8.85 8.40
C LEU A 247 9.37 8.55 7.27
N LEU A 248 9.08 8.98 6.04
CA LEU A 248 9.99 8.76 4.89
C LEU A 248 11.30 9.52 5.02
N ILE A 249 11.24 10.78 5.48
CA ILE A 249 12.43 11.59 5.79
C ILE A 249 13.27 10.88 6.87
N GLU A 250 12.61 10.35 7.91
CA GLU A 250 13.32 9.65 8.99
C GLU A 250 13.89 8.31 8.53
N LYS A 251 13.19 7.57 7.66
CA LYS A 251 13.70 6.36 6.98
C LYS A 251 15.00 6.70 6.26
N HIS A 252 14.96 7.68 5.35
CA HIS A 252 16.14 8.10 4.58
C HIS A 252 17.31 8.47 5.50
N ARG A 253 17.07 9.33 6.50
CA ARG A 253 18.09 9.79 7.44
C ARG A 253 18.74 8.62 8.19
N ARG A 254 17.95 7.66 8.68
CA ARG A 254 18.44 6.51 9.45
C ARG A 254 19.14 5.47 8.58
N TYR A 255 18.69 5.28 7.33
CA TYR A 255 19.34 4.38 6.37
C TYR A 255 20.76 4.80 6.01
N LYS A 256 21.19 6.06 6.27
CA LYS A 256 22.57 6.49 6.02
C LYS A 256 23.62 5.57 6.63
N LYS A 257 23.33 4.99 7.80
CA LYS A 257 24.23 4.07 8.53
C LYS A 257 24.43 2.73 7.83
N ILE A 258 23.63 2.41 6.80
CA ILE A 258 23.76 1.14 6.07
C ILE A 258 25.12 1.04 5.35
N PHE A 259 25.73 2.17 4.99
CA PHE A 259 27.07 2.21 4.38
C PHE A 259 28.20 1.87 5.35
N GLU A 260 27.94 1.87 6.67
CA GLU A 260 28.86 1.42 7.71
C GLU A 260 28.68 -0.08 8.00
N SER A 261 27.69 -0.72 7.37
CA SER A 261 27.30 -2.11 7.62
C SER A 261 27.66 -3.01 6.43
N ASN A 262 27.97 -4.28 6.71
CA ASN A 262 28.23 -5.28 5.67
C ASN A 262 26.96 -6.05 5.35
N ILE A 263 26.07 -5.45 4.55
CA ILE A 263 24.82 -6.06 4.11
C ILE A 263 25.11 -7.13 3.05
N LYS A 264 24.69 -8.37 3.30
CA LYS A 264 24.88 -9.53 2.42
C LYS A 264 23.59 -9.99 1.76
N THR A 265 22.43 -9.66 2.33
CA THR A 265 21.13 -10.11 1.82
C THR A 265 20.12 -8.98 1.72
N GLY A 266 19.13 -9.13 0.82
CA GLY A 266 18.07 -8.14 0.73
C GLY A 266 17.14 -8.13 1.95
N LYS A 267 17.05 -9.25 2.69
CA LYS A 267 16.40 -9.30 4.00
C LYS A 267 17.11 -8.39 5.00
N GLU A 268 18.44 -8.51 5.12
CA GLU A 268 19.24 -7.62 5.98
C GLU A 268 19.09 -6.15 5.58
N PHE A 269 19.05 -5.85 4.27
CA PHE A 269 18.75 -4.51 3.77
C PHE A 269 17.36 -4.05 4.22
N SER A 270 16.32 -4.86 3.97
CA SER A 270 14.93 -4.46 4.23
C SER A 270 14.65 -4.28 5.72
N GLU A 271 15.27 -5.12 6.56
CA GLU A 271 15.11 -5.14 8.01
C GLU A 271 16.19 -4.33 8.74
N PHE A 272 17.00 -3.54 8.02
CA PHE A 272 18.11 -2.78 8.57
C PHE A 272 17.70 -1.89 9.76
N LEU A 273 16.48 -1.34 9.71
CA LEU A 273 15.91 -0.49 10.76
C LEU A 273 14.93 -1.22 11.70
N SER A 274 14.92 -2.56 11.72
CA SER A 274 13.97 -3.37 12.51
C SER A 274 14.03 -3.12 14.03
N GLN A 275 15.19 -2.75 14.56
CA GLN A 275 15.35 -2.38 15.97
C GLN A 275 15.16 -0.88 16.23
N SER A 276 14.98 -0.09 15.17
CA SER A 276 14.81 1.34 15.25
C SER A 276 13.40 1.69 15.73
N LYS A 277 13.28 2.41 16.86
CA LYS A 277 11.98 2.85 17.40
C LYS A 277 11.59 4.25 16.92
N PHE A 278 10.31 4.44 16.65
CA PHE A 278 9.70 5.74 16.34
C PHE A 278 8.30 5.76 16.96
N ALA A 279 7.77 6.94 17.28
CA ALA A 279 6.53 7.06 18.05
C ALA A 279 5.30 6.54 17.29
N SER A 280 5.27 6.67 15.97
CA SER A 280 4.16 6.21 15.12
C SER A 280 4.23 4.71 14.88
N ARG A 281 3.07 4.05 14.89
CA ARG A 281 2.94 2.60 14.67
C ARG A 281 3.27 2.22 13.23
N GLU A 282 2.96 3.10 12.30
CA GLU A 282 3.23 2.97 10.86
C GLU A 282 4.73 2.91 10.55
N TRP A 283 5.58 3.34 11.47
CA TRP A 283 7.03 3.22 11.33
C TRP A 283 7.49 1.81 11.02
N ASN A 284 6.85 0.79 11.59
CA ASN A 284 7.20 -0.61 11.36
C ASN A 284 7.06 -1.00 9.88
N TYR A 285 6.08 -0.44 9.19
CA TYR A 285 5.91 -0.58 7.76
C TYR A 285 6.88 0.31 6.98
N PHE A 286 6.86 1.62 7.24
CA PHE A 286 7.62 2.60 6.44
C PHE A 286 9.14 2.48 6.58
N ARG A 287 9.66 1.91 7.67
CA ARG A 287 11.11 1.70 7.84
C ARG A 287 11.67 0.57 6.98
N ARG A 288 10.83 -0.26 6.36
CA ARG A 288 11.30 -1.37 5.51
C ARG A 288 11.97 -0.83 4.26
N GLY A 289 13.13 -1.39 3.92
CA GLY A 289 13.86 -1.02 2.70
C GLY A 289 13.11 -1.47 1.46
N LEU A 290 12.66 -2.73 1.48
CA LEU A 290 11.84 -3.35 0.44
C LEU A 290 10.40 -3.43 0.93
N MET A 291 9.63 -2.36 0.73
CA MET A 291 8.22 -2.32 1.11
C MET A 291 7.37 -3.12 0.12
N LEU A 292 6.38 -3.85 0.62
CA LEU A 292 5.29 -4.41 -0.20
C LEU A 292 4.18 -3.35 -0.34
N THR A 293 3.45 -3.38 -1.45
CA THR A 293 2.43 -2.41 -1.83
C THR A 293 1.00 -3.00 -1.87
N ASP A 294 0.06 -2.08 -2.09
CA ASP A 294 -1.41 -2.17 -2.08
C ASP A 294 -2.01 -2.39 -0.70
N ILE A 295 -1.31 -1.87 0.30
CA ILE A 295 -1.82 -1.91 1.65
C ILE A 295 -2.96 -0.89 1.83
N GLN A 296 -3.07 0.21 1.06
CA GLN A 296 -4.15 1.19 1.30
C GLN A 296 -4.71 1.94 0.10
N TYR A 297 -4.28 1.74 -1.15
CA TYR A 297 -4.35 2.89 -2.09
C TYR A 297 -5.18 2.74 -3.34
N THR A 298 -6.07 1.76 -3.44
CA THR A 298 -7.12 1.88 -4.44
C THR A 298 -8.40 1.31 -3.85
N SER A 299 -9.45 2.13 -3.77
CA SER A 299 -10.75 1.62 -3.35
C SER A 299 -11.24 0.57 -4.36
N ALA A 300 -11.86 -0.52 -3.88
CA ALA A 300 -12.71 -1.33 -4.76
C ALA A 300 -13.91 -0.44 -5.12
N LEU A 301 -13.81 0.17 -6.30
CA LEU A 301 -14.76 0.92 -7.14
C LEU A 301 -14.06 2.11 -7.80
#